data_AF-A0AAV2Q4Y7-F1
#
_entry.id   AF-A0AAV2Q4Y7-F1
#
_cell.length_a   1.000
_cell.length_b   1.000
_cell.length_c   1.000
_cell.angle_alpha   90.00
_cell.angle_beta   90.00
_cell.angle_gamma   90.00
#
_symmetry.space_group_name_H-M   'P 1'
#
loop_
_entity.id
_entity.type
_entity.pdbx_description
1 polymer ?
#
loop_
_entity_poly.entity_id
_entity_poly.type
_entity_poly.pdbx_seq_one_letter_code
_entity_poly.pdbx_strand_id
1 'polypeptide(L)'
;MYSNSISLPSNFQDANTACSEITNHILEMANYYITKTSGKINHKYFNPWWTDEIALAIRERRKALRILNRASTPDNRTKFMRARAKARFLINQSKKISWCRFVSTINRYTPLSKIWKKIKKLDNKAPSKSKIVIHKSNIVFDVYSIPQTIIETISKPTEINESLGSHFANISSSENYTQEFKLYKTTKETTQIQFDTPNTQPLNEPFKLTEFENILHPSKNSAPGEDTIPYELYKHLPDTEKQKLVNFFNFLWSNHIFPDQWRNAHVIPIPKPNKPPTNINSYRPISLTITLCKLMEKNG
;
A
#
# COMPACT_ATOMS: atom_id res chain seq x y z
N MET A 1 39.45 10.61 -1.01
CA MET A 1 39.65 9.56 0.02
C MET A 1 38.40 9.61 0.89
N TYR A 2 37.38 8.79 0.69
CA TYR A 2 37.38 7.35 0.98
C TYR A 2 36.86 6.49 -0.19
N SER A 3 37.77 5.67 -0.70
CA SER A 3 37.56 4.53 -1.57
C SER A 3 37.32 3.28 -0.71
N ASN A 4 36.13 3.15 -0.14
CA ASN A 4 35.57 1.82 0.06
C ASN A 4 34.47 1.73 -0.99
N SER A 5 34.78 1.09 -2.12
CA SER A 5 33.77 0.64 -3.07
C SER A 5 32.85 -0.32 -2.34
N ILE A 6 31.75 0.22 -1.81
CA ILE A 6 30.70 -0.54 -1.12
C ILE A 6 30.01 -1.36 -2.22
N SER A 7 30.54 -2.56 -2.43
CA SER A 7 30.14 -3.48 -3.49
C SER A 7 29.50 -4.72 -2.87
N LEU A 8 28.48 -5.28 -3.52
CA LEU A 8 27.75 -6.44 -3.01
C LEU A 8 28.69 -7.64 -2.77
N PRO A 9 28.30 -8.59 -1.90
CA PRO A 9 29.06 -9.82 -1.71
C PRO A 9 29.23 -10.57 -3.04
N SER A 10 30.43 -11.11 -3.27
CA SER A 10 30.77 -11.89 -4.46
C SER A 10 30.99 -13.38 -4.19
N ASN A 11 31.25 -13.74 -2.93
CA ASN A 11 31.42 -15.12 -2.48
C ASN A 11 30.31 -15.43 -1.48
N PHE A 12 29.53 -16.48 -1.76
CA PHE A 12 28.40 -16.89 -0.93
C PHE A 12 28.72 -18.24 -0.30
N GLN A 13 28.67 -18.29 1.03
CA GLN A 13 28.88 -19.51 1.80
C GLN A 13 27.56 -20.02 2.39
N ASP A 14 26.70 -19.10 2.81
CA ASP A 14 25.36 -19.37 3.33
C ASP A 14 24.33 -18.44 2.65
N ALA A 15 23.18 -18.99 2.28
CA ALA A 15 22.14 -18.26 1.56
C ALA A 15 21.45 -17.19 2.41
N ASN A 16 21.23 -17.47 3.70
CA ASN A 16 20.54 -16.56 4.60
C ASN A 16 21.44 -15.37 4.96
N THR A 17 22.72 -15.61 5.26
CA THR A 17 23.70 -14.55 5.49
C THR A 17 23.88 -13.70 4.24
N ALA A 18 24.09 -14.31 3.07
CA ALA A 18 24.23 -13.58 1.81
C ALA A 18 22.99 -12.72 1.49
N CYS A 19 21.78 -13.23 1.69
CA CYS A 19 20.55 -12.47 1.49
C CYS A 19 20.47 -11.26 2.44
N SER A 20 20.85 -11.43 3.70
CA SER A 20 20.87 -10.34 4.69
C SER A 20 21.92 -9.28 4.33
N GLU A 21 23.11 -9.70 3.93
CA GLU A 21 24.19 -8.81 3.50
C GLU A 21 23.78 -7.99 2.28
N ILE A 22 23.24 -8.63 1.23
CA ILE A 22 22.75 -7.93 0.03
C ILE A 22 21.68 -6.89 0.42
N THR A 23 20.73 -7.29 1.26
CA THR A 23 19.63 -6.40 1.69
C THR A 23 20.14 -5.20 2.47
N ASN A 24 20.98 -5.45 3.49
CA ASN A 24 21.54 -4.39 4.33
C ASN A 24 22.40 -3.44 3.51
N HIS A 25 23.23 -3.98 2.62
CA HIS A 25 24.09 -3.20 1.74
C HIS A 25 23.31 -2.27 0.83
N ILE A 26 22.26 -2.78 0.19
CA ILE A 26 21.38 -1.97 -0.67
C ILE A 26 20.68 -0.89 0.15
N LEU A 27 20.22 -1.20 1.37
CA LEU A 27 19.58 -0.22 2.25
C LEU A 27 20.56 0.84 2.75
N GLU A 28 21.80 0.47 3.10
CA GLU A 28 22.85 1.41 3.47
C GLU A 28 23.19 2.35 2.32
N MET A 29 23.32 1.80 1.10
CA MET A 29 23.55 2.59 -0.10
C MET A 29 22.39 3.52 -0.42
N ALA A 30 21.16 3.03 -0.32
CA ALA A 30 19.99 3.88 -0.45
C ALA A 30 20.00 4.99 0.61
N ASN A 31 20.29 4.70 1.87
CA ASN A 31 20.28 5.72 2.92
C ASN A 31 21.36 6.78 2.73
N TYR A 32 22.53 6.38 2.21
CA TYR A 32 23.66 7.27 1.97
C TYR A 32 23.43 8.19 0.75
N TYR A 33 22.94 7.64 -0.36
CA TYR A 33 22.79 8.38 -1.62
C TYR A 33 21.38 8.95 -1.85
N ILE A 34 20.34 8.28 -1.33
CA ILE A 34 18.93 8.60 -1.53
C ILE A 34 18.32 8.96 -0.18
N THR A 35 18.30 10.25 0.16
CA THR A 35 17.70 10.72 1.41
C THR A 35 16.24 10.25 1.53
N LYS A 36 15.88 9.59 2.64
CA LYS A 36 14.49 9.18 2.88
C LYS A 36 13.59 10.41 2.95
N THR A 37 12.53 10.42 2.15
CA THR A 37 11.49 11.45 2.29
C THR A 37 10.81 11.32 3.64
N SER A 38 10.52 12.45 4.31
CA SER A 38 9.89 12.47 5.65
C SER A 38 8.45 11.91 5.70
N GLY A 39 7.89 11.45 4.57
CA GLY A 39 6.51 10.98 4.42
C GLY A 39 5.43 12.05 4.62
N LYS A 40 5.80 13.23 5.15
CA LYS A 40 4.91 14.36 5.37
C LYS A 40 4.76 15.14 4.07
N ILE A 41 3.85 14.70 3.22
CA ILE A 41 3.42 15.51 2.08
C ILE A 41 2.57 16.66 2.64
N ASN A 42 3.20 17.82 2.85
CA ASN A 42 2.48 19.07 3.10
C ASN A 42 1.78 19.49 1.81
N HIS A 43 0.65 18.86 1.50
CA HIS A 43 -0.28 19.41 0.54
C HIS A 43 -0.77 20.75 1.09
N LYS A 44 -0.13 21.85 0.69
CA LYS A 44 -0.80 23.16 0.73
C LYS A 44 -2.01 22.99 -0.17
N TYR A 45 -3.17 22.77 0.43
CA TYR A 45 -4.43 22.72 -0.30
C TYR A 45 -4.60 24.09 -0.97
N PHE A 46 -4.26 24.18 -2.25
CA PHE A 46 -4.56 25.36 -3.04
C PHE A 46 -6.07 25.41 -3.17
N ASN A 47 -6.68 26.31 -2.42
CA ASN A 47 -8.11 26.47 -2.38
C ASN A 47 -8.54 27.32 -3.57
N PRO A 48 -9.10 26.76 -4.66
CA PRO A 48 -9.17 27.44 -5.95
C PRO A 48 -10.13 28.64 -5.99
N TRP A 49 -11.02 28.73 -5.00
CA TRP A 49 -11.94 29.86 -4.81
C TRP A 49 -11.43 30.90 -3.80
N TRP A 50 -10.27 30.70 -3.19
CA TRP A 50 -9.72 31.65 -2.23
C TRP A 50 -9.01 32.81 -2.95
N THR A 51 -9.39 34.03 -2.62
CA THR A 51 -8.83 35.26 -3.19
C THR A 51 -8.46 36.25 -2.10
N ASP A 52 -7.60 37.21 -2.41
CA ASP A 52 -7.21 38.27 -1.45
C ASP A 52 -8.41 39.10 -0.99
N GLU A 53 -9.40 39.29 -1.87
CA GLU A 53 -10.65 39.97 -1.54
C GLU A 53 -11.44 39.21 -0.45
N ILE A 54 -11.51 37.88 -0.53
CA ILE A 54 -12.14 37.04 0.50
C ILE A 54 -11.34 37.07 1.80
N ALA A 55 -10.01 37.02 1.70
CA ALA A 55 -9.14 37.13 2.87
C ALA A 55 -9.37 38.45 3.61
N LEU A 56 -9.49 39.56 2.86
CA LEU A 56 -9.79 40.88 3.39
C LEU A 56 -11.18 40.94 4.02
N ALA A 57 -12.21 40.43 3.35
CA ALA A 57 -13.58 40.38 3.88
C ALA A 57 -13.70 39.52 5.17
N ILE A 58 -12.97 38.40 5.25
CA ILE A 58 -12.92 37.57 6.47
C ILE A 58 -12.20 38.31 7.59
N ARG A 59 -11.13 39.05 7.29
CA ARG A 59 -10.41 39.89 8.25
C ARG A 59 -11.29 41.00 8.80
N GLU A 60 -12.05 41.69 7.94
CA GLU A 60 -13.05 42.70 8.32
C GLU A 60 -14.14 42.10 9.21
N ARG A 61 -14.69 40.94 8.84
CA ARG A 61 -15.67 40.20 9.66
C ARG A 61 -15.12 39.86 11.05
N ARG A 62 -13.87 39.35 11.13
CA ARG A 62 -13.20 39.05 12.41
C ARG A 62 -12.95 40.32 13.23
N LYS A 63 -12.61 41.45 12.60
CA LYS A 63 -12.46 42.74 13.27
C LYS A 63 -13.79 43.21 13.85
N ALA A 64 -14.87 43.18 13.06
CA ALA A 64 -16.21 43.56 13.51
C ALA A 64 -16.72 42.67 14.65
N LEU A 65 -16.45 41.36 14.60
CA LEU A 65 -16.80 40.43 15.69
C LEU A 65 -16.06 40.76 16.99
N ARG A 66 -14.76 41.08 16.91
CA ARG A 66 -13.97 41.48 18.09
C ARG A 66 -14.52 42.77 18.72
N ILE A 67 -14.94 43.74 17.90
CA ILE A 67 -15.54 44.99 18.39
C ILE A 67 -16.89 44.71 19.06
N LEU A 68 -17.73 43.87 18.45
CA LEU A 68 -19.01 43.44 19.02
C LEU A 68 -18.84 42.72 20.37
N ASN A 69 -17.86 41.82 20.48
CA ASN A 69 -17.59 41.09 21.72
C ASN A 69 -17.06 42.00 22.84
N ARG A 70 -16.44 43.14 22.50
CA ARG A 70 -15.99 44.14 23.48
C ARG A 70 -17.13 45.06 23.93
N ALA A 71 -18.01 45.43 23.01
CA ALA A 71 -19.14 46.31 23.29
C ALA A 71 -20.36 45.91 22.44
N SER A 72 -21.36 45.32 23.09
CA SER A 72 -22.57 44.80 22.43
C SER A 72 -23.60 45.90 22.16
N THR A 73 -23.24 46.88 21.34
CA THR A 73 -24.15 47.95 20.93
C THR A 73 -24.94 47.57 19.65
N PRO A 74 -26.14 48.14 19.42
CA PRO A 74 -26.90 47.93 18.19
C PRO A 74 -26.14 48.27 16.91
N ASP A 75 -25.32 49.32 16.95
CA ASP A 75 -24.46 49.73 15.83
C ASP A 75 -23.35 48.70 15.54
N ASN A 76 -22.67 48.21 16.58
CA ASN A 76 -21.66 47.16 16.44
C ASN A 76 -22.27 45.86 15.90
N ARG A 77 -23.49 45.52 16.33
CA ARG A 77 -24.23 44.35 15.81
C ARG A 77 -24.52 44.53 14.31
N THR A 78 -24.96 45.72 13.91
CA THR A 78 -25.25 46.05 12.50
C THR A 78 -23.99 45.98 11.64
N LYS A 79 -22.87 46.54 12.10
CA LYS A 79 -21.55 46.47 11.44
C LYS A 79 -21.08 45.03 11.27
N PHE A 80 -21.22 44.18 12.30
CA PHE A 80 -20.90 42.75 12.19
C PHE A 80 -21.79 42.02 11.20
N MET A 81 -23.11 42.26 11.22
CA MET A 81 -24.03 41.61 10.29
C MET A 81 -23.73 41.97 8.84
N ARG A 82 -23.43 43.24 8.54
CA ARG A 82 -22.98 43.69 7.21
C ARG A 82 -21.69 43.00 6.77
N ALA A 83 -20.66 42.98 7.63
CA ALA A 83 -19.38 42.32 7.33
C ALA A 83 -19.53 40.79 7.15
N ARG A 84 -20.41 40.15 7.94
CA ARG A 84 -20.75 38.73 7.81
C ARG A 84 -21.46 38.44 6.49
N ALA A 85 -22.42 39.26 6.10
CA ALA A 85 -23.15 39.12 4.83
C ALA A 85 -22.19 39.28 3.63
N LYS A 86 -21.36 40.32 3.64
CA LYS A 86 -20.33 40.57 2.60
C LYS A 86 -19.38 39.38 2.45
N ALA A 87 -18.81 38.89 3.56
CA ALA A 87 -17.92 37.73 3.53
C ALA A 87 -18.63 36.46 3.00
N ARG A 88 -19.87 36.21 3.43
CA ARG A 88 -20.66 35.07 2.96
C ARG A 88 -20.96 35.17 1.46
N PHE A 89 -21.34 36.34 0.99
CA PHE A 89 -21.63 36.61 -0.42
C PHE A 89 -20.38 36.33 -1.28
N LEU A 90 -19.24 36.93 -0.96
CA LEU A 90 -18.00 36.77 -1.71
C LEU A 90 -17.50 35.32 -1.73
N ILE A 91 -17.59 34.61 -0.59
CA ILE A 91 -17.25 33.18 -0.52
C ILE A 91 -18.16 32.37 -1.46
N ASN A 92 -19.47 32.59 -1.42
CA ASN A 92 -20.41 31.84 -2.24
C ASN A 92 -20.24 32.16 -3.73
N GLN A 93 -20.02 33.43 -4.07
CA GLN A 93 -19.76 33.87 -5.44
C GLN A 93 -18.47 33.25 -6.00
N SER A 94 -17.37 33.33 -5.25
CA SER A 94 -16.09 32.76 -5.71
C SER A 94 -16.12 31.23 -5.77
N LYS A 95 -16.79 30.56 -4.83
CA LYS A 95 -17.05 29.11 -4.92
C LYS A 95 -17.82 28.77 -6.19
N LYS A 96 -18.87 29.54 -6.51
CA LYS A 96 -19.66 29.36 -7.75
C LYS A 96 -18.79 29.57 -9.00
N ILE A 97 -17.99 30.63 -9.05
CA ILE A 97 -17.09 30.93 -10.18
C ILE A 97 -16.05 29.82 -10.34
N SER A 98 -15.38 29.45 -9.26
CA SER A 98 -14.42 28.34 -9.24
C SER A 98 -15.06 27.02 -9.67
N TRP A 99 -16.31 26.79 -9.27
CA TRP A 99 -17.08 25.62 -9.68
C TRP A 99 -17.39 25.64 -11.18
N CYS A 100 -17.90 26.76 -11.70
CA CYS A 100 -18.14 26.93 -13.14
C CYS A 100 -16.85 26.70 -13.94
N ARG A 101 -15.73 27.30 -13.53
CA ARG A 101 -14.41 27.08 -14.16
C ARG A 101 -14.02 25.61 -14.14
N PHE A 102 -14.20 24.94 -13.01
CA PHE A 102 -13.90 23.52 -12.87
C PHE A 102 -14.77 22.66 -13.81
N VAL A 103 -16.08 22.91 -13.88
CA VAL A 103 -16.98 22.19 -14.78
C VAL A 103 -16.63 22.46 -16.25
N SER A 104 -16.28 23.69 -16.63
CA SER A 104 -15.83 24.04 -17.99
C SER A 104 -14.56 23.29 -18.42
N THR A 105 -13.74 22.79 -17.48
CA THR A 105 -12.60 21.91 -17.82
C THR A 105 -13.03 20.51 -18.29
N ILE A 106 -14.31 20.15 -18.16
CA ILE A 106 -14.87 18.90 -18.66
C ILE A 106 -15.41 19.17 -20.05
N ASN A 107 -14.69 18.71 -21.06
CA ASN A 107 -15.05 18.88 -22.46
C ASN A 107 -14.92 17.55 -23.22
N ARG A 108 -15.26 17.55 -24.52
CA ARG A 108 -15.20 16.36 -25.39
C ARG A 108 -13.82 15.69 -25.50
N TYR A 109 -12.74 16.39 -25.14
CA TYR A 109 -11.37 15.87 -25.15
C TYR A 109 -10.95 15.31 -23.79
N THR A 110 -11.80 15.39 -22.77
CA THR A 110 -11.51 14.87 -21.44
C THR A 110 -11.68 13.35 -21.44
N PRO A 111 -10.65 12.55 -21.13
CA PRO A 111 -10.78 11.09 -21.05
C PRO A 111 -11.87 10.67 -20.07
N LEU A 112 -12.66 9.66 -20.43
CA LEU A 112 -13.81 9.18 -19.66
C LEU A 112 -13.44 8.80 -18.20
N SER A 113 -12.23 8.27 -17.99
CA SER A 113 -11.70 7.96 -16.66
C SER A 113 -11.53 9.20 -15.77
N LYS A 114 -11.12 10.34 -16.34
CA LYS A 114 -11.01 11.63 -15.63
C LYS A 114 -12.40 12.20 -15.34
N ILE A 115 -13.35 12.06 -16.26
CA ILE A 115 -14.75 12.49 -16.08
C ILE A 115 -15.37 11.75 -14.88
N TRP A 116 -15.29 10.42 -14.86
CA TRP A 116 -15.82 9.62 -13.75
C TRP A 116 -15.16 9.92 -12.41
N LYS A 117 -13.84 10.18 -12.38
CA LYS A 117 -13.16 10.64 -11.15
C LYS A 117 -13.72 11.97 -10.65
N LYS A 118 -14.03 12.91 -11.55
CA LYS A 118 -14.63 14.21 -11.19
C LYS A 118 -16.08 14.05 -10.71
N ILE A 119 -16.89 13.21 -11.35
CA ILE A 119 -18.27 12.88 -10.95
C ILE A 119 -18.30 12.20 -9.57
N LYS A 120 -17.40 11.26 -9.28
CA LYS A 120 -17.35 10.62 -7.96
C LYS A 120 -17.02 11.59 -6.82
N LYS A 121 -16.23 12.64 -7.09
CA LYS A 121 -15.98 13.72 -6.13
C LYS A 121 -17.22 14.60 -5.90
N LEU A 122 -18.10 14.72 -6.89
CA LEU A 122 -19.37 15.44 -6.80
C LEU A 122 -20.40 14.73 -5.93
N ASP A 123 -20.41 13.41 -5.98
CA ASP A 123 -21.39 12.57 -5.28
C ASP A 123 -21.17 12.55 -3.75
N ASN A 124 -20.23 13.35 -3.20
CA ASN A 124 -19.84 13.42 -1.79
C ASN A 124 -19.53 12.08 -1.10
N LYS A 125 -19.42 10.99 -1.87
CA LYS A 125 -18.85 9.70 -1.47
C LYS A 125 -17.33 9.78 -1.39
N ALA A 126 -16.80 10.88 -0.86
CA ALA A 126 -15.42 10.87 -0.42
C ALA A 126 -15.34 9.77 0.65
N PRO A 127 -14.48 8.75 0.50
CA PRO A 127 -14.29 7.79 1.57
C PRO A 127 -13.82 8.59 2.77
N SER A 128 -14.69 8.73 3.77
CA SER A 128 -14.25 9.15 5.09
C SER A 128 -13.06 8.24 5.44
N LYS A 129 -12.04 8.78 6.12
CA LYS A 129 -11.01 7.94 6.73
C LYS A 129 -11.69 7.14 7.85
N SER A 130 -12.52 6.18 7.48
CA SER A 130 -13.31 5.37 8.39
C SER A 130 -12.32 4.54 9.18
N LYS A 131 -12.36 4.66 10.51
CA LYS A 131 -11.73 3.68 11.39
C LYS A 131 -12.25 2.31 10.96
N ILE A 132 -11.35 1.41 10.59
CA ILE A 132 -11.73 0.03 10.29
C ILE A 132 -12.27 -0.57 11.58
N VAL A 133 -13.41 -1.21 11.49
CA VAL A 133 -14.11 -1.86 12.59
C VAL A 133 -14.52 -3.22 12.08
N ILE A 134 -14.34 -4.29 12.86
CA ILE A 134 -14.76 -5.65 12.49
C ILE A 134 -15.81 -6.14 13.47
N HIS A 135 -16.91 -6.69 12.95
CA HIS A 135 -17.93 -7.37 13.74
C HIS A 135 -17.56 -8.86 13.89
N LYS A 136 -17.44 -9.33 15.13
CA LYS A 136 -17.42 -10.77 15.46
C LYS A 136 -18.83 -11.18 15.83
N SER A 137 -19.40 -12.12 15.09
CA SER A 137 -20.65 -12.78 15.46
C SER A 137 -20.31 -13.96 16.37
N ASN A 138 -20.60 -13.84 17.67
CA ASN A 138 -20.60 -14.98 18.57
C ASN A 138 -22.05 -15.46 18.69
N ILE A 139 -22.32 -16.73 18.37
CA ILE A 139 -23.61 -17.37 18.68
C ILE A 139 -23.45 -17.94 20.10
N VAL A 140 -24.12 -17.33 21.07
CA VAL A 140 -24.25 -17.90 22.41
C VAL A 140 -25.47 -18.82 22.39
N PHE A 141 -25.25 -20.13 22.52
CA PHE A 141 -26.32 -21.09 22.78
C PHE A 141 -26.51 -21.16 24.29
N ASP A 142 -27.44 -20.37 24.82
CA ASP A 142 -27.90 -20.58 26.18
C ASP A 142 -28.98 -21.67 26.15
N VAL A 143 -28.81 -22.71 26.96
CA VAL A 143 -29.55 -24.00 26.91
C VAL A 143 -31.08 -23.82 27.07
N TYR A 144 -31.54 -22.63 27.44
CA TYR A 144 -32.95 -22.32 27.71
C TYR A 144 -33.47 -21.04 27.02
N SER A 145 -32.80 -20.47 26.00
CA SER A 145 -33.26 -19.23 25.36
C SER A 145 -33.00 -19.16 23.85
N ILE A 146 -33.86 -18.41 23.15
CA ILE A 146 -33.78 -18.14 21.71
C ILE A 146 -32.37 -17.62 21.37
N PRO A 147 -31.67 -18.17 20.37
CA PRO A 147 -30.30 -17.77 20.05
C PRO A 147 -30.21 -16.26 19.77
N GLN A 148 -29.56 -15.54 20.67
CA GLN A 148 -29.39 -14.09 20.56
C GLN A 148 -28.00 -13.82 19.94
N THR A 149 -27.99 -13.22 18.75
CA THR A 149 -26.73 -12.90 18.07
C THR A 149 -26.12 -11.65 18.70
N ILE A 150 -25.14 -11.82 19.59
CA ILE A 150 -24.37 -10.70 20.12
C ILE A 150 -23.30 -10.35 19.08
N ILE A 151 -23.38 -9.13 18.54
CA ILE A 151 -22.38 -8.59 17.62
C ILE A 151 -21.34 -7.85 18.44
N GLU A 152 -20.24 -8.54 18.77
CA GLU A 152 -19.07 -7.91 19.35
C GLU A 152 -18.34 -7.09 18.27
N THR A 153 -17.88 -5.91 18.65
CA THR A 153 -17.29 -4.97 17.70
C THR A 153 -15.85 -4.65 18.08
N ILE A 154 -14.91 -5.06 17.21
CA ILE A 154 -13.48 -4.83 17.38
C ILE A 154 -13.10 -3.54 16.68
N SER A 155 -12.43 -2.65 17.42
CA SER A 155 -11.98 -1.35 16.90
C SER A 155 -10.48 -1.10 17.11
N LYS A 156 -9.80 -1.89 17.96
CA LYS A 156 -8.36 -1.73 18.19
C LYS A 156 -7.55 -2.36 17.03
N PRO A 157 -6.55 -1.67 16.48
CA PRO A 157 -5.78 -2.18 15.33
C PRO A 157 -5.10 -3.53 15.57
N THR A 158 -4.57 -3.76 16.78
CA THR A 158 -3.91 -5.04 17.13
C THR A 158 -4.90 -6.21 17.12
N GLU A 159 -6.06 -6.03 17.75
CA GLU A 159 -7.13 -7.04 17.79
C GLU A 159 -7.72 -7.30 16.39
N ILE A 160 -7.82 -6.26 15.55
CA ILE A 160 -8.22 -6.37 14.14
C ILE A 160 -7.22 -7.21 13.36
N ASN A 161 -5.92 -6.92 13.50
CA ASN A 161 -4.85 -7.63 12.80
C ASN A 161 -4.81 -9.11 13.21
N GLU A 162 -4.88 -9.39 14.51
CA GLU A 162 -4.92 -10.76 15.01
C GLU A 162 -6.14 -11.50 14.46
N SER A 163 -7.33 -10.89 14.53
CA SER A 163 -8.55 -11.51 14.02
C SER A 163 -8.45 -11.82 12.52
N LEU A 164 -7.93 -10.89 11.72
CA LEU A 164 -7.72 -11.10 10.28
C LEU A 164 -6.66 -12.17 10.01
N GLY A 165 -5.58 -12.18 10.79
CA GLY A 165 -4.52 -13.18 10.71
C GLY A 165 -5.05 -14.59 10.97
N SER A 166 -5.73 -14.81 12.10
CA SER A 166 -6.34 -16.11 12.43
C SER A 166 -7.36 -16.53 11.37
N HIS A 167 -8.16 -15.59 10.85
CA HIS A 167 -9.13 -15.88 9.80
C HIS A 167 -8.47 -16.33 8.48
N PHE A 168 -7.42 -15.64 8.04
CA PHE A 168 -6.69 -16.01 6.83
C PHE A 168 -5.92 -17.32 6.98
N ALA A 169 -5.33 -17.56 8.15
CA ALA A 169 -4.70 -18.83 8.49
C ALA A 169 -5.72 -19.98 8.44
N ASN A 170 -6.91 -19.77 9.04
CA ASN A 170 -7.98 -20.75 9.01
C ASN A 170 -8.43 -21.04 7.57
N ILE A 171 -8.69 -20.03 6.73
CA ILE A 171 -9.09 -20.24 5.33
C ILE A 171 -8.03 -21.01 4.54
N SER A 172 -6.75 -20.74 4.81
CA SER A 172 -5.62 -21.34 4.08
C SER A 172 -5.20 -22.71 4.65
N SER A 173 -5.84 -23.17 5.74
CA SER A 173 -5.50 -24.45 6.37
C SER A 173 -5.85 -25.62 5.45
N SER A 174 -4.94 -26.59 5.37
CA SER A 174 -5.18 -27.86 4.68
C SER A 174 -6.32 -28.68 5.33
N GLU A 175 -6.73 -28.32 6.54
CA GLU A 175 -7.85 -28.94 7.25
C GLU A 175 -9.19 -28.69 6.54
N ASN A 176 -9.30 -27.63 5.74
CA ASN A 176 -10.52 -27.31 4.99
C ASN A 176 -10.75 -28.19 3.76
N TYR A 177 -9.75 -28.99 3.36
CA TYR A 177 -9.92 -29.89 2.22
C TYR A 177 -10.79 -31.10 2.56
N THR A 178 -11.40 -31.70 1.53
CA THR A 178 -12.13 -32.96 1.68
C THR A 178 -11.20 -34.08 2.14
N GLN A 179 -11.74 -35.08 2.84
CA GLN A 179 -10.93 -36.22 3.31
C GLN A 179 -10.28 -36.97 2.14
N GLU A 180 -11.00 -37.12 1.03
CA GLU A 180 -10.49 -37.69 -0.22
C GLU A 180 -9.25 -36.94 -0.73
N PHE A 181 -9.29 -35.60 -0.76
CA PHE A 181 -8.16 -34.79 -1.21
C PHE A 181 -6.99 -34.84 -0.22
N LYS A 182 -7.26 -34.88 1.09
CA LYS A 182 -6.20 -35.03 2.11
C LYS A 182 -5.42 -36.33 1.91
N LEU A 183 -6.12 -37.44 1.70
CA LEU A 183 -5.48 -38.73 1.41
C LEU A 183 -4.66 -38.66 0.13
N TYR A 184 -5.23 -38.12 -0.95
CA TYR A 184 -4.52 -37.93 -2.23
C TYR A 184 -3.24 -37.10 -2.06
N LYS A 185 -3.32 -35.96 -1.37
CA LYS A 185 -2.20 -35.06 -1.09
C LYS A 185 -1.08 -35.80 -0.35
N THR A 186 -1.41 -36.49 0.75
CA THR A 186 -0.41 -37.25 1.53
C THR A 186 0.27 -38.33 0.69
N THR A 187 -0.49 -39.08 -0.12
CA THR A 187 0.09 -40.10 -1.01
C THR A 187 1.05 -39.48 -2.04
N LYS A 188 0.67 -38.36 -2.65
CA LYS A 188 1.50 -37.67 -3.64
C LYS A 188 2.73 -37.01 -3.04
N GLU A 189 2.61 -36.36 -1.88
CA GLU A 189 3.74 -35.73 -1.18
C GLU A 189 4.76 -36.74 -0.64
N THR A 190 4.34 -37.99 -0.39
CA THR A 190 5.25 -39.08 0.01
C THR A 190 6.05 -39.63 -1.18
N THR A 191 5.57 -39.43 -2.41
CA THR A 191 6.23 -39.92 -3.61
C THR A 191 7.46 -39.04 -3.90
N GLN A 192 8.66 -39.60 -3.78
CA GLN A 192 9.87 -38.89 -4.21
C GLN A 192 9.86 -38.74 -5.74
N ILE A 193 9.97 -37.51 -6.21
CA ILE A 193 10.07 -37.22 -7.64
C ILE A 193 11.53 -37.48 -8.06
N GLN A 194 11.73 -38.45 -8.94
CA GLN A 194 13.03 -38.69 -9.58
C GLN A 194 13.12 -37.87 -10.86
N PHE A 195 14.10 -36.99 -10.93
CA PHE A 195 14.41 -36.20 -12.13
C PHE A 195 15.58 -36.86 -12.87
N ASP A 196 15.32 -37.97 -13.57
CA ASP A 196 16.35 -38.73 -14.32
C ASP A 196 16.72 -38.11 -15.68
N THR A 197 16.33 -36.85 -15.91
CA THR A 197 16.65 -36.14 -17.15
C THR A 197 18.06 -35.57 -17.10
N PRO A 198 18.90 -35.76 -18.14
CA PRO A 198 20.20 -35.12 -18.23
C PRO A 198 20.06 -33.60 -18.09
N ASN A 199 20.90 -32.98 -17.26
CA ASN A 199 20.87 -31.54 -16.95
C ASN A 199 21.34 -30.64 -18.12
N THR A 200 21.05 -31.03 -19.36
CA THR A 200 21.53 -30.41 -20.60
C THR A 200 20.47 -29.53 -21.26
N GLN A 201 19.30 -29.37 -20.62
CA GLN A 201 18.26 -28.52 -21.17
C GLN A 201 18.66 -27.05 -21.05
N PRO A 202 18.41 -26.22 -22.08
CA PRO A 202 18.71 -24.79 -22.03
C PRO A 202 18.08 -24.05 -20.85
N LEU A 203 16.97 -24.56 -20.31
CA LEU A 203 16.27 -24.01 -19.13
C LEU A 203 17.03 -24.22 -17.82
N ASN A 204 18.01 -25.14 -17.78
CA ASN A 204 18.79 -25.44 -16.60
C ASN A 204 20.16 -24.74 -16.58
N GLU A 205 20.48 -23.97 -17.64
CA GLU A 205 21.69 -23.17 -17.70
C GLU A 205 21.68 -22.06 -16.64
N PRO A 206 22.85 -21.63 -16.14
CA PRO A 206 22.94 -20.51 -15.21
C PRO A 206 22.31 -19.24 -15.79
N PHE A 207 21.60 -18.51 -14.94
CA PHE A 207 21.01 -17.22 -15.26
C PHE A 207 22.08 -16.24 -15.77
N LYS A 208 21.73 -15.50 -16.81
CA LYS A 208 22.58 -14.47 -17.44
C LYS A 208 22.12 -13.08 -17.04
N LEU A 209 23.06 -12.12 -17.08
CA LEU A 209 22.73 -10.71 -16.83
C LEU A 209 21.64 -10.19 -17.76
N THR A 210 21.68 -10.58 -19.03
CA THR A 210 20.67 -10.19 -20.02
C THR A 210 19.28 -10.68 -19.65
N GLU A 211 19.14 -11.88 -19.10
CA GLU A 211 17.84 -12.42 -18.66
C GLU A 211 17.33 -11.62 -17.46
N PHE A 212 18.19 -11.39 -16.48
CA PHE A 212 17.87 -10.56 -15.32
C PHE A 212 17.40 -9.16 -15.73
N GLU A 213 18.10 -8.50 -16.65
CA GLU A 213 17.74 -7.17 -17.15
C GLU A 213 16.43 -7.15 -17.94
N ASN A 214 16.21 -8.17 -18.80
CA ASN A 214 14.98 -8.33 -19.56
C ASN A 214 13.75 -8.46 -18.66
N ILE A 215 13.91 -8.94 -17.42
CA ILE A 215 12.83 -9.03 -16.44
C ILE A 215 12.74 -7.77 -15.57
N LEU A 216 13.90 -7.23 -15.19
CA LEU A 216 13.98 -6.09 -14.29
C LEU A 216 13.44 -4.81 -14.93
N HIS A 217 13.82 -4.49 -16.17
CA HIS A 217 13.43 -3.25 -16.83
C HIS A 217 11.91 -3.09 -17.07
N PRO A 218 11.18 -4.09 -17.59
CA PRO A 218 9.73 -3.97 -17.79
C PRO A 218 8.93 -4.09 -16.48
N SER A 219 9.55 -4.55 -15.38
CA SER A 219 8.86 -4.70 -14.10
C SER A 219 8.39 -3.34 -13.57
N LYS A 220 7.07 -3.20 -13.42
CA LYS A 220 6.45 -2.02 -12.82
C LYS A 220 6.74 -1.97 -11.33
N ASN A 221 6.93 -0.77 -10.78
CA ASN A 221 7.05 -0.60 -9.34
C ASN A 221 5.78 -1.06 -8.64
N SER A 222 5.89 -2.17 -7.91
CA SER A 222 4.88 -2.65 -6.97
C SER A 222 5.35 -2.41 -5.54
N ALA A 223 4.49 -2.68 -4.56
CA ALA A 223 4.86 -2.56 -3.17
C ALA A 223 5.98 -3.58 -2.83
N PRO A 224 7.07 -3.13 -2.17
CA PRO A 224 8.14 -4.00 -1.74
C PRO A 224 7.68 -4.92 -0.60
N GLY A 225 8.48 -5.93 -0.29
CA GLY A 225 8.25 -6.82 0.85
C GLY A 225 8.72 -6.17 2.15
N GLU A 226 9.07 -7.02 3.11
CA GLU A 226 9.60 -6.62 4.42
C GLU A 226 10.92 -5.84 4.33
N ASP A 227 11.73 -6.12 3.30
CA ASP A 227 12.98 -5.42 2.99
C ASP A 227 12.78 -3.94 2.61
N THR A 228 11.58 -3.54 2.23
CA THR A 228 11.22 -2.21 1.74
C THR A 228 11.98 -1.77 0.46
N ILE A 229 12.64 -2.69 -0.25
CA ILE A 229 13.41 -2.38 -1.46
C ILE A 229 12.53 -2.50 -2.71
N PRO A 230 12.27 -1.40 -3.46
CA PRO A 230 11.47 -1.45 -4.69
C PRO A 230 12.30 -1.89 -5.90
N TYR A 231 11.62 -2.33 -6.98
CA TYR A 231 12.26 -2.64 -8.28
C TYR A 231 13.13 -1.51 -8.80
N GLU A 232 12.70 -0.26 -8.59
CA GLU A 232 13.43 0.94 -9.02
C GLU A 232 14.87 0.98 -8.49
N LEU A 233 15.10 0.49 -7.26
CA LEU A 233 16.44 0.52 -6.70
C LEU A 233 17.36 -0.45 -7.44
N TYR A 234 16.87 -1.66 -7.76
CA TYR A 234 17.62 -2.63 -8.56
C TYR A 234 17.87 -2.15 -9.99
N LYS A 235 16.93 -1.43 -10.61
CA LYS A 235 17.10 -0.87 -11.97
C LYS A 235 18.25 0.14 -12.04
N HIS A 236 18.49 0.86 -10.95
CA HIS A 236 19.54 1.87 -10.87
C HIS A 236 20.88 1.34 -10.34
N LEU A 237 20.97 0.04 -10.04
CA LEU A 237 22.26 -0.56 -9.71
C LEU A 237 23.18 -0.57 -10.95
N PRO A 238 24.50 -0.35 -10.78
CA PRO A 238 25.47 -0.58 -11.84
C PRO A 238 25.44 -2.04 -12.30
N ASP A 239 25.82 -2.28 -13.56
CA ASP A 239 25.81 -3.64 -14.14
C ASP A 239 26.74 -4.60 -13.38
N THR A 240 27.83 -4.09 -12.79
CA THR A 240 28.70 -4.86 -11.91
C THR A 240 27.99 -5.39 -10.67
N GLU A 241 27.07 -4.60 -10.10
CA GLU A 241 26.27 -5.00 -8.93
C GLU A 241 25.10 -5.89 -9.34
N LYS A 242 24.47 -5.64 -10.48
CA LYS A 242 23.46 -6.56 -11.05
C LYS A 242 24.04 -7.93 -11.32
N GLN A 243 25.26 -8.01 -11.86
CA GLN A 243 25.96 -9.28 -12.09
C GLN A 243 26.18 -10.05 -10.77
N LYS A 244 26.44 -9.36 -9.66
CA LYS A 244 26.55 -10.01 -8.35
C LYS A 244 25.21 -10.58 -7.86
N LEU A 245 24.10 -9.91 -8.13
CA LEU A 245 22.76 -10.45 -7.86
C LEU A 245 22.47 -11.70 -8.72
N VAL A 246 22.91 -11.69 -9.98
CA VAL A 246 22.81 -12.87 -10.87
C VAL A 246 23.67 -14.03 -10.35
N ASN A 247 24.90 -13.75 -9.92
CA ASN A 247 25.76 -14.75 -9.30
C ASN A 247 25.13 -15.32 -8.02
N PHE A 248 24.43 -14.49 -7.24
CA PHE A 248 23.66 -14.94 -6.09
C PHE A 248 22.50 -15.85 -6.50
N PHE A 249 21.74 -15.53 -7.55
CA PHE A 249 20.69 -16.41 -8.07
C PHE A 249 21.25 -17.75 -8.54
N ASN A 250 22.38 -17.74 -9.24
CA ASN A 250 23.05 -18.96 -9.69
C ASN A 250 23.59 -19.80 -8.52
N PHE A 251 24.07 -19.15 -7.45
CA PHE A 251 24.45 -19.84 -6.22
C PHE A 251 23.24 -20.52 -5.58
N LEU A 252 22.10 -19.83 -5.43
CA LEU A 252 20.88 -20.42 -4.88
C LEU A 252 20.38 -21.60 -5.73
N TRP A 253 20.34 -21.40 -7.05
CA TRP A 253 19.87 -22.40 -8.02
C TRP A 253 20.72 -23.67 -8.00
N SER A 254 22.05 -23.53 -8.11
CA SER A 254 22.98 -24.65 -8.19
C SER A 254 23.06 -25.48 -6.91
N ASN A 255 22.77 -24.87 -5.76
CA ASN A 255 22.78 -25.56 -4.46
C ASN A 255 21.38 -26.04 -4.04
N HIS A 256 20.33 -25.74 -4.81
CA HIS A 256 18.93 -26.01 -4.45
C HIS A 256 18.52 -25.39 -3.10
N ILE A 257 19.06 -24.21 -2.78
CA ILE A 257 18.81 -23.50 -1.52
C ILE A 257 17.88 -22.33 -1.78
N PHE A 258 16.89 -22.17 -0.89
CA PHE A 258 15.98 -21.03 -0.89
C PHE A 258 16.09 -20.28 0.44
N PRO A 259 16.43 -18.97 0.44
CA PRO A 259 16.61 -18.20 1.67
C PRO A 259 15.36 -18.20 2.54
N ASP A 260 15.52 -18.34 3.85
CA ASP A 260 14.40 -18.36 4.79
C ASP A 260 13.69 -17.01 4.85
N GLN A 261 14.40 -15.90 4.64
CA GLN A 261 13.80 -14.58 4.54
C GLN A 261 12.78 -14.50 3.40
N TRP A 262 12.98 -15.26 2.32
CA TRP A 262 12.09 -15.26 1.16
C TRP A 262 10.84 -16.11 1.39
N ARG A 263 10.81 -16.96 2.42
CA ARG A 263 9.63 -17.74 2.84
C ARG A 263 8.60 -16.87 3.57
N ASN A 264 9.02 -15.71 4.06
CA ASN A 264 8.16 -14.78 4.79
C ASN A 264 7.56 -13.73 3.84
N ALA A 265 6.34 -13.30 4.15
CA ALA A 265 5.66 -12.25 3.41
C ALA A 265 4.84 -11.35 4.34
N HIS A 266 4.81 -10.04 4.03
CA HIS A 266 3.96 -9.11 4.73
C HIS A 266 2.53 -9.19 4.16
N VAL A 267 1.57 -9.65 4.95
CA VAL A 267 0.17 -9.82 4.50
C VAL A 267 -0.62 -8.53 4.70
N ILE A 268 -1.09 -7.93 3.61
CA ILE A 268 -1.94 -6.73 3.61
C ILE A 268 -3.41 -7.12 3.33
N PRO A 269 -4.34 -6.94 4.28
CA PRO A 269 -5.77 -7.15 4.05
C PRO A 269 -6.35 -6.04 3.16
N ILE A 270 -6.89 -6.39 1.99
CA ILE A 270 -7.56 -5.43 1.08
C ILE A 270 -9.08 -5.70 1.03
N PRO A 271 -9.94 -4.68 1.28
CA PRO A 271 -11.38 -4.87 1.21
C PRO A 271 -11.85 -5.16 -0.23
N LYS A 272 -12.72 -6.15 -0.36
CA LYS A 272 -13.41 -6.49 -1.60
C LYS A 272 -14.34 -5.33 -2.00
N PRO A 273 -14.41 -4.97 -3.29
CA PRO A 273 -15.32 -3.94 -3.75
C PRO A 273 -16.76 -4.34 -3.43
N ASN A 274 -17.58 -3.36 -3.03
CA ASN A 274 -19.01 -3.51 -2.75
C ASN A 274 -19.37 -4.51 -1.62
N LYS A 275 -18.42 -4.90 -0.77
CA LYS A 275 -18.69 -5.70 0.43
C LYS A 275 -18.55 -4.86 1.70
N PRO A 276 -19.31 -5.17 2.76
CA PRO A 276 -19.24 -4.40 4.00
C PRO A 276 -17.86 -4.55 4.63
N PRO A 277 -17.10 -3.46 4.86
CA PRO A 277 -15.75 -3.53 5.44
C PRO A 277 -15.77 -3.96 6.91
N THR A 278 -16.95 -4.06 7.51
CA THR A 278 -17.11 -4.54 8.88
C THR A 278 -17.15 -6.07 9.01
N ASN A 279 -17.31 -6.78 7.89
CA ASN A 279 -17.26 -8.24 7.88
C ASN A 279 -15.84 -8.71 7.52
N ILE A 280 -15.29 -9.61 8.33
CA ILE A 280 -13.95 -10.17 8.14
C ILE A 280 -13.79 -10.90 6.79
N ASN A 281 -14.86 -11.56 6.32
CA ASN A 281 -14.90 -12.27 5.03
C ASN A 281 -14.83 -11.32 3.82
N SER A 282 -15.00 -10.01 4.05
CA SER A 282 -14.90 -8.99 3.02
C SER A 282 -13.46 -8.64 2.64
N TYR A 283 -12.45 -9.17 3.33
CA TYR A 283 -11.05 -8.88 3.02
C TYR A 283 -10.40 -9.98 2.16
N ARG A 284 -9.39 -9.59 1.39
CA ARG A 284 -8.48 -10.49 0.66
C ARG A 284 -7.07 -10.31 1.24
N PRO A 285 -6.35 -11.37 1.59
CA PRO A 285 -4.93 -11.25 1.91
C PRO A 285 -4.15 -10.99 0.62
N ILE A 286 -3.27 -9.99 0.63
CA ILE A 286 -2.23 -9.81 -0.40
C ILE A 286 -0.88 -9.97 0.28
N SER A 287 -0.14 -11.00 -0.11
CA SER A 287 1.21 -11.26 0.39
C SER A 287 2.23 -10.42 -0.37
N LEU A 288 2.97 -9.57 0.35
CA LEU A 288 4.09 -8.82 -0.18
C LEU A 288 5.39 -9.55 0.14
N THR A 289 5.91 -10.30 -0.83
CA THR A 289 7.21 -10.96 -0.75
C THR A 289 8.36 -9.98 -1.06
N ILE A 290 9.57 -10.36 -0.69
CA ILE A 290 10.81 -9.63 -1.00
C ILE A 290 10.94 -9.43 -2.51
N THR A 291 11.35 -8.22 -2.93
CA THR A 291 11.39 -7.88 -4.36
C THR A 291 12.40 -8.72 -5.13
N LEU A 292 13.53 -9.05 -4.49
CA LEU A 292 14.54 -9.93 -5.05
C LEU A 292 14.01 -11.36 -5.27
N CYS A 293 13.20 -11.90 -4.35
CA CYS A 293 12.49 -13.18 -4.51
C CYS A 293 11.59 -13.15 -5.76
N LYS A 294 10.78 -12.08 -5.91
CA LYS A 294 9.92 -11.90 -7.09
C LYS A 294 10.70 -11.80 -8.41
N LEU A 295 11.97 -11.36 -8.38
CA LEU A 295 12.82 -11.30 -9.57
C LEU A 295 13.34 -12.70 -9.93
N MET A 296 13.69 -13.52 -8.94
CA MET A 296 14.11 -14.90 -9.18
C MET A 296 12.93 -15.77 -9.67
N GLU A 297 11.76 -15.64 -9.07
CA GLU A 297 10.53 -16.36 -9.48
C GLU A 297 10.08 -16.07 -10.92
N LYS A 298 10.49 -14.93 -11.49
CA LYS A 298 10.19 -14.58 -12.88
C LYS A 298 11.23 -15.10 -13.86
N ASN A 299 12.46 -15.34 -13.41
CA ASN A 299 13.57 -15.79 -14.25
C ASN A 299 13.54 -17.31 -14.51
N GLY A 300 12.87 -18.10 -13.66
CA GLY A 300 12.62 -19.53 -13.87
C GLY A 300 11.24 -19.80 -14.48
#